data_AF-A0A3S3SQ35-F1
#
_entry.id   AF-A0A3S3SQ35-F1
#
_cell.length_a   1.000
_cell.length_b   1.000
_cell.length_c   1.000
_cell.angle_alpha   90.00
_cell.angle_beta   90.00
_cell.angle_gamma   90.00
#
_symmetry.space_group_name_H-M   'P 1'
#
loop_
_entity.id
_entity.type
_entity.pdbx_description
1 polymer ?
#
loop_
_entity_poly.entity_id
_entity_poly.type
_entity_poly.pdbx_seq_one_letter_code
_entity_poly.pdbx_strand_id
1 'polypeptide(L)'
;MGVPPLCIVEAKKDNFAEGWTQALAEMVAASLQGREECYGVVTTGNTWAFGKLEKQIFTRDPKKFSATVNLQEIFDVLNWVFHQAESLLGEE
;
A
#
# COMPACT_ATOMS: atom_id res chain seq x y z
N MET A 1 -4.49 19.31 -4.55
CA MET A 1 -4.26 17.86 -4.71
C MET A 1 -4.25 17.27 -3.31
N GLY A 2 -5.06 16.25 -3.01
CA GLY A 2 -5.02 15.61 -1.70
C GLY A 2 -3.71 14.85 -1.50
N VAL A 3 -3.29 14.66 -0.25
CA VAL A 3 -2.12 13.84 0.10
C VAL A 3 -2.63 12.44 0.44
N PRO A 4 -2.46 11.41 -0.40
CA PRO A 4 -3.12 10.13 -0.19
C PRO A 4 -2.48 9.34 0.98
N PRO A 5 -3.28 8.78 1.91
CA PRO A 5 -2.78 7.89 2.96
C PRO A 5 -2.62 6.43 2.49
N LEU A 6 -3.03 6.13 1.26
CA LEU A 6 -2.96 4.79 0.66
C LEU A 6 -2.60 4.89 -0.82
N CYS A 7 -1.62 4.10 -1.24
CA CYS A 7 -1.23 3.91 -2.63
C CYS A 7 -1.44 2.44 -3.03
N ILE A 8 -2.14 2.20 -4.14
CA ILE A 8 -2.36 0.85 -4.69
C ILE A 8 -1.87 0.85 -6.14
N VAL A 9 -0.89 0.00 -6.44
CA VAL A 9 -0.24 -0.07 -7.75
C VAL A 9 -0.39 -1.45 -8.36
N GLU A 10 -0.78 -1.47 -9.64
CA GLU A 10 -0.73 -2.68 -10.46
C GLU A 10 0.71 -2.94 -10.95
N ALA A 11 1.30 -4.07 -10.53
CA ALA A 11 2.56 -4.56 -11.05
C ALA A 11 2.36 -5.17 -12.44
N LYS A 12 2.61 -4.37 -13.48
CA LYS A 12 2.53 -4.84 -14.86
C LYS A 12 3.62 -5.88 -15.14
N LYS A 13 3.28 -6.90 -15.93
CA LYS A 13 4.19 -8.00 -16.33
C LYS A 13 4.84 -8.71 -15.14
N ASP A 14 4.10 -8.83 -14.03
CA ASP A 14 4.58 -9.41 -12.76
C ASP A 14 5.83 -8.74 -12.18
N ASN A 15 6.15 -7.51 -12.61
CA ASN A 15 7.33 -6.78 -12.14
C ASN A 15 7.04 -6.06 -10.82
N PHE A 16 7.11 -6.82 -9.72
CA PHE A 16 6.92 -6.28 -8.37
C PHE A 16 7.97 -5.24 -7.99
N ALA A 17 9.20 -5.31 -8.53
CA ALA A 17 10.23 -4.31 -8.23
C ALA A 17 9.82 -2.94 -8.77
N GLU A 18 9.35 -2.89 -10.02
CA GLU A 18 8.83 -1.66 -10.62
C GLU A 18 7.55 -1.17 -9.94
N GLY A 19 6.62 -2.07 -9.60
CA GLY A 19 5.42 -1.72 -8.84
C GLY A 19 5.75 -1.11 -7.47
N TRP A 20 6.74 -1.66 -6.76
CA TRP A 20 7.21 -1.09 -5.50
C TRP A 20 7.92 0.25 -5.68
N THR A 21 8.69 0.43 -6.75
CA THR A 21 9.31 1.73 -7.07
C THR A 21 8.25 2.81 -7.26
N GLN A 22 7.18 2.50 -8.00
CA GLN A 22 6.06 3.43 -8.20
C GLN A 22 5.34 3.73 -6.88
N ALA A 23 4.94 2.69 -6.14
CA ALA A 23 4.22 2.86 -4.87
C ALA A 23 5.05 3.67 -3.85
N LEU A 24 6.33 3.35 -3.69
CA LEU A 24 7.20 4.04 -2.75
C LEU A 24 7.46 5.49 -3.17
N ALA A 25 7.57 5.79 -4.47
CA ALA A 25 7.73 7.16 -4.95
C ALA A 25 6.52 8.03 -4.56
N GLU A 26 5.30 7.52 -4.71
CA GLU A 26 4.08 8.23 -4.29
C GLU A 26 4.01 8.39 -2.76
N MET A 27 4.35 7.34 -2.01
CA MET A 27 4.37 7.37 -0.54
C MET A 27 5.40 8.37 0.00
N VAL A 28 6.59 8.44 -0.61
CA VAL A 28 7.61 9.45 -0.28
C VAL A 28 7.11 10.86 -0.64
N ALA A 29 6.47 11.04 -1.80
CA ALA A 29 5.89 12.33 -2.17
C ALA A 29 4.77 12.76 -1.20
N ALA A 30 3.99 11.83 -0.66
CA ALA A 30 3.03 12.11 0.41
C ALA A 30 3.72 12.49 1.72
N SER A 31 4.83 11.81 2.06
CA SER A 31 5.61 12.13 3.26
C SER A 31 6.27 13.51 3.20
N LEU A 32 6.79 13.89 2.04
CA LEU A 32 7.32 15.24 1.80
C LEU A 32 6.25 16.34 1.94
N GLN A 33 4.97 16.00 1.81
CA GLN A 33 3.83 16.89 2.04
C GLN A 33 3.31 16.84 3.49
N GLY A 34 4.05 16.21 4.41
CA GLY A 34 3.75 16.23 5.84
C GLY A 34 2.97 15.01 6.35
N ARG A 35 2.72 14.00 5.52
CA ARG A 35 2.07 12.76 5.98
C ARG A 35 3.10 11.85 6.67
N GLU A 36 2.90 11.56 7.95
CA GLU A 36 3.82 10.72 8.72
C GLU A 36 3.69 9.23 8.42
N GLU A 37 2.51 8.80 7.96
CA GLU A 37 2.15 7.42 7.72
C GLU A 37 1.38 7.25 6.40
N CYS A 38 1.78 6.27 5.59
CA CYS A 38 1.13 5.92 4.34
C CYS A 38 1.21 4.41 4.08
N TYR A 39 0.14 3.82 3.58
CA TYR A 39 0.04 2.40 3.25
C TYR A 39 0.28 2.16 1.76
N GLY A 40 0.91 1.05 1.42
CA GLY A 40 1.23 0.66 0.06
C GLY A 40 0.77 -0.76 -0.25
N VAL A 41 0.14 -0.93 -1.42
CA VAL A 41 -0.26 -2.23 -1.95
C VAL A 41 0.26 -2.37 -3.36
N VAL A 42 0.95 -3.47 -3.66
CA VAL A 42 1.37 -3.81 -5.02
C VAL A 42 0.75 -5.14 -5.40
N THR A 43 0.06 -5.19 -6.53
CA THR A 43 -0.67 -6.38 -6.97
C THR A 43 -0.57 -6.63 -8.47
N THR A 44 -0.60 -7.90 -8.87
CA THR A 44 -0.78 -8.30 -10.27
C THR A 44 -2.24 -8.71 -10.57
N GLY A 45 -3.15 -8.46 -9.61
CA GLY A 45 -4.49 -9.05 -9.56
C GLY A 45 -4.47 -10.46 -8.97
N ASN A 46 -3.48 -11.27 -9.33
CA ASN A 46 -3.31 -12.65 -8.83
C ASN A 46 -2.48 -12.73 -7.56
N THR A 47 -1.45 -11.90 -7.41
CA THR A 47 -0.58 -11.87 -6.23
C THR A 47 -0.60 -10.49 -5.60
N TRP A 48 -0.74 -10.43 -4.28
CA TRP A 48 -0.84 -9.20 -3.49
C TRP A 48 0.31 -9.11 -2.49
N ALA A 49 0.91 -7.93 -2.39
CA ALA A 49 1.96 -7.61 -1.42
C ALA A 49 1.64 -6.28 -0.74
N PHE A 50 1.94 -6.20 0.55
CA PHE A 50 1.55 -5.08 1.41
C PHE A 50 2.79 -4.44 2.04
N GLY A 51 2.70 -3.14 2.30
CA GLY A 51 3.77 -2.36 2.91
C GLY A 51 3.25 -1.07 3.54
N LYS A 52 4.13 -0.42 4.29
CA LYS A 52 3.84 0.82 5.01
C LYS A 52 5.09 1.67 5.04
N LEU A 53 4.93 2.99 4.87
CA LEU A 53 5.94 3.99 5.17
C LEU A 53 5.49 4.74 6.41
N GLU A 54 6.30 4.69 7.45
CA GLU A 54 6.07 5.44 8.68
C GLU A 54 7.37 6.09 9.10
N LYS A 55 7.35 7.41 9.34
CA LYS A 55 8.52 8.17 9.81
C LYS A 55 9.78 7.89 8.98
N GLN A 56 9.63 7.89 7.66
CA GLN A 56 10.69 7.59 6.68
C GLN A 56 11.25 6.16 6.69
N ILE A 57 10.63 5.24 7.43
CA ILE A 57 10.99 3.83 7.43
C ILE A 57 9.95 3.07 6.60
N PHE A 58 10.41 2.54 5.47
CA PHE A 58 9.59 1.68 4.63
C PHE A 58 9.72 0.22 5.05
N THR A 59 8.59 -0.40 5.37
CA THR A 59 8.49 -1.82 5.75
C THR A 59 7.57 -2.53 4.78
N ARG A 60 7.92 -3.76 4.42
CA ARG A 60 7.08 -4.66 3.60
C ARG A 60 6.81 -5.92 4.38
N ASP A 61 5.58 -6.43 4.23
CA ASP A 61 5.29 -7.78 4.64
C ASP A 61 6.08 -8.75 3.73
N PRO A 62 6.87 -9.68 4.29
CA PRO A 62 7.57 -10.69 3.49
C PRO A 62 6.61 -11.67 2.81
N LYS A 63 5.39 -11.85 3.33
CA LYS A 63 4.37 -12.72 2.76
C LYS A 63 3.74 -12.04 1.54
N LYS A 64 3.72 -12.78 0.44
CA LYS A 64 2.85 -12.49 -0.71
C LYS A 64 1.63 -13.39 -0.64
N PHE A 65 0.47 -12.83 -0.95
CA PHE A 65 -0.81 -13.52 -0.89
C PHE A 65 -1.26 -13.85 -2.31
N SER A 66 -1.75 -15.06 -2.53
CA SER A 66 -2.34 -15.43 -3.81
C SER A 66 -3.85 -15.23 -3.76
N ALA A 67 -4.43 -14.51 -4.71
CA ALA A 67 -5.87 -14.27 -4.77
C ALA A 67 -6.68 -15.56 -4.96
N THR A 68 -6.09 -16.62 -5.53
CA THR A 68 -6.78 -17.90 -5.72
C THR A 68 -6.75 -18.80 -4.49
N VAL A 69 -5.90 -18.48 -3.49
CA VAL A 69 -5.73 -19.28 -2.27
C VAL A 69 -6.14 -18.51 -1.02
N ASN A 70 -5.79 -17.24 -0.94
CA ASN A 70 -5.88 -16.38 0.24
C ASN A 70 -6.91 -15.25 0.06
N LEU A 71 -7.95 -15.45 -0.76
CA LEU A 71 -8.88 -14.37 -1.13
C LEU A 71 -9.48 -13.68 0.11
N GLN A 72 -9.93 -14.45 1.09
CA GLN A 72 -10.50 -13.90 2.32
C GLN A 72 -9.46 -13.10 3.11
N GLU A 73 -8.25 -13.63 3.30
CA GLU A 73 -7.17 -12.91 4.00
C GLU A 73 -6.82 -11.60 3.28
N ILE A 74 -6.80 -11.58 1.95
CA ILE A 74 -6.56 -10.36 1.16
C ILE A 74 -7.65 -9.34 1.44
N PHE A 75 -8.92 -9.75 1.45
CA PHE A 75 -10.03 -8.84 1.76
C PHE A 75 -10.00 -8.34 3.20
N ASP A 76 -9.64 -9.20 4.17
CA ASP A 76 -9.49 -8.79 5.57
C ASP A 76 -8.38 -7.74 5.73
N VAL A 77 -7.23 -7.96 5.08
CA VAL A 77 -6.11 -7.01 5.08
C VAL A 77 -6.49 -5.71 4.37
N LEU A 78 -7.16 -5.78 3.21
CA LEU A 78 -7.60 -4.58 2.48
C LEU A 78 -8.60 -3.77 3.31
N ASN A 79 -9.58 -4.44 3.93
CA ASN A 79 -10.56 -3.79 4.81
C ASN A 79 -9.85 -3.09 5.98
N TRP A 80 -8.88 -3.76 6.60
CA TRP A 80 -8.08 -3.16 7.66
C TRP A 80 -7.28 -1.93 7.16
N VAL A 81 -6.58 -2.06 6.03
CA VAL A 81 -5.81 -0.95 5.42
C VAL A 81 -6.70 0.24 5.08
N PHE A 82 -7.91 0.01 4.55
CA PHE A 82 -8.85 1.08 4.26
C PHE A 82 -9.27 1.84 5.52
N HIS A 83 -9.59 1.12 6.60
CA HIS A 83 -9.89 1.75 7.88
C HIS A 83 -8.71 2.53 8.46
N GLN A 84 -7.49 2.01 8.36
CA GLN A 84 -6.30 2.76 8.79
C GLN A 84 -6.11 4.02 7.94
N ALA A 85 -6.22 3.90 6.62
CA ALA A 85 -6.07 5.02 5.70
C ALA A 85 -7.13 6.10 5.94
N GLU A 86 -8.38 5.71 6.22
CA GLU A 86 -9.48 6.62 6.59
C GLU A 86 -9.17 7.36 7.89
N SER A 87 -8.70 6.66 8.93
CA SER A 87 -8.35 7.29 10.22
C SER A 87 -7.25 8.35 10.10
N LEU A 88 -6.39 8.24 9.07
CA LEU A 88 -5.33 9.19 8.81
C LEU A 88 -5.82 10.47 8.11
N LEU A 89 -7.03 10.50 7.55
CA LEU A 89 -7.55 11.68 6.84
C LEU A 89 -8.00 12.80 7.79
N GLY A 90 -8.11 12.53 9.10
CA GLY A 90 -8.66 13.45 10.10
C GLY A 90 -10.19 13.49 10.05
N GLU A 91 -10.83 13.77 11.18
CA GLU A 91 -12.24 14.17 11.19
C GLU A 91 -12.32 15.58 10.57
N GLU A 92 -13.12 15.75 9.51
CA GLU A 92 -13.49 17.09 9.01
C GLU A 92 -14.30 17.87 10.06
#